data_AF-A9NFU2-F1
#
_entry.id   AF-A9NFU2-F1
#
_cell.length_a   1.000
_cell.length_b   1.000
_cell.length_c   1.000
_cell.angle_alpha   90.00
_cell.angle_beta   90.00
_cell.angle_gamma   90.00
#
_symmetry.space_group_name_H-M   'P 1'
#
loop_
_entity.id
_entity.type
_entity.pdbx_description
1 polymer ?
#
loop_
_entity_poly.entity_id
_entity_poly.type
_entity_poly.pdbx_seq_one_letter_code
_entity_poly.pdbx_strand_id
1 'polypeptide(L)'
;MNILAGEENLLFGEATFQVGNKQITMKKIKTDNYSKIFDYISSVKEAISAREIKRYKDIVYDIIANHEKNGEKVFVVNALDINKIDSNKMVLGIHPKYDETLPTRGLVGLDTVTFIEHALYNNSTIKFEDIAGVWAEKRLSKTHYFPTYYIKNNVTNGFNFGAKYIANYDAMEKRYIELKKKAGNLSQEKITQYEQDYNDSVLKPTKDKKDVLFHNSLLLLIIKKVSKDDFRDFLKEMYKKNKEYINNSGFKQCICYLDR
;
A
#
# COMPACT_ATOMS: atom_id res chain seq x y z
N MET A 1 -55.77 2.12 30.08
CA MET A 1 -55.45 2.23 28.65
C MET A 1 -54.51 1.10 28.30
N ASN A 2 -55.00 0.08 27.60
CA ASN A 2 -54.14 -0.96 27.03
C ASN A 2 -53.37 -0.35 25.86
N ILE A 3 -52.08 -0.14 26.04
CA ILE A 3 -51.17 0.16 24.94
C ILE A 3 -50.99 -1.18 24.22
N LEU A 4 -51.59 -1.32 23.03
CA LEU A 4 -51.39 -2.48 22.18
C LEU A 4 -49.88 -2.59 21.90
N ALA A 5 -49.24 -3.63 22.43
CA ALA A 5 -47.87 -3.96 22.09
C ALA A 5 -47.86 -4.39 20.61
N GLY A 6 -47.28 -3.55 19.74
CA GLY A 6 -47.15 -3.86 18.32
C GLY A 6 -46.36 -5.14 18.07
N GLU A 7 -46.55 -5.76 16.92
CA GLU A 7 -45.98 -7.06 16.56
C GLU A 7 -44.44 -7.05 16.71
N GLU A 8 -43.88 -7.93 17.55
CA GLU A 8 -42.44 -7.99 17.82
C GLU A 8 -41.62 -8.60 16.67
N ASN A 9 -42.27 -9.39 15.82
CA ASN A 9 -41.63 -10.13 14.73
C ASN A 9 -42.01 -9.52 13.38
N LEU A 10 -41.00 -9.10 12.60
CA LEU A 10 -41.21 -8.56 11.26
C LEU A 10 -41.74 -9.66 10.33
N LEU A 11 -42.91 -9.43 9.72
CA LEU A 11 -43.51 -10.37 8.76
C LEU A 11 -42.96 -10.07 7.36
N PHE A 12 -42.16 -10.99 6.82
CA PHE A 12 -41.56 -10.90 5.51
C PHE A 12 -42.43 -11.61 4.46
N GLY A 13 -42.69 -10.93 3.35
CA GLY A 13 -43.28 -11.50 2.13
C GLY A 13 -42.48 -11.09 0.90
N GLU A 14 -42.88 -11.57 -0.27
CA GLU A 14 -42.27 -11.20 -1.54
C GLU A 14 -43.31 -10.55 -2.45
N ALA A 15 -42.96 -9.43 -3.05
CA ALA A 15 -43.76 -8.75 -4.05
C ALA A 15 -42.94 -8.62 -5.32
N THR A 16 -43.50 -9.08 -6.43
CA THR A 16 -42.78 -9.14 -7.69
C THR A 16 -43.43 -8.21 -8.69
N PHE A 17 -42.65 -7.27 -9.20
CA PHE A 17 -43.10 -6.28 -10.16
C PHE A 17 -42.45 -6.55 -11.51
N GLN A 18 -43.23 -6.46 -12.58
CA GLN A 18 -42.67 -6.41 -13.93
C GLN A 18 -42.51 -4.97 -14.37
N VAL A 19 -41.30 -4.61 -14.79
CA VAL A 19 -40.99 -3.33 -15.43
C VAL A 19 -40.33 -3.64 -16.77
N GLY A 20 -41.09 -3.49 -17.86
CA GLY A 20 -40.70 -3.99 -19.17
C GLY A 20 -40.52 -5.52 -19.16
N ASN A 21 -39.45 -6.03 -19.77
CA ASN A 21 -39.16 -7.48 -19.80
C ASN A 21 -38.40 -7.99 -18.56
N LYS A 22 -38.24 -7.16 -17.51
CA LYS A 22 -37.49 -7.55 -16.31
C LYS A 22 -38.42 -7.66 -15.11
N GLN A 23 -38.28 -8.79 -14.42
CA GLN A 23 -38.99 -9.08 -13.19
C GLN A 23 -38.11 -8.67 -12.01
N ILE A 24 -38.61 -7.76 -11.18
CA ILE A 24 -37.94 -7.29 -9.96
C ILE A 24 -38.69 -7.89 -8.77
N THR A 25 -38.03 -8.79 -8.04
CA THR A 25 -38.55 -9.35 -6.80
C THR A 25 -38.07 -8.50 -5.62
N MET A 26 -39.01 -7.89 -4.90
CA MET A 26 -38.75 -7.10 -3.71
C MET A 26 -39.28 -7.83 -2.48
N LYS A 27 -38.53 -7.78 -1.38
CA LYS A 27 -39.01 -8.26 -0.08
C LYS A 27 -39.91 -7.19 0.53
N LYS A 28 -41.17 -7.56 0.81
CA LYS A 28 -42.16 -6.71 1.46
C LYS A 28 -42.16 -7.03 2.95
N ILE A 29 -42.08 -5.99 3.79
CA ILE A 29 -42.18 -6.13 5.24
C ILE A 29 -43.51 -5.53 5.66
N LYS A 30 -44.35 -6.30 6.38
CA LYS A 30 -45.58 -5.80 6.99
C LYS A 30 -45.35 -5.72 8.51
N THR A 31 -45.58 -4.55 9.08
CA THR A 31 -45.45 -4.32 10.53
C THR A 31 -46.25 -3.10 10.95
N ASP A 32 -46.72 -3.09 12.19
CA ASP A 32 -47.33 -1.95 12.88
C ASP A 32 -46.33 -1.26 13.84
N ASN A 33 -45.09 -1.78 13.94
CA ASN A 33 -44.05 -1.30 14.83
C ASN A 33 -42.80 -0.82 14.05
N TYR A 34 -42.84 0.44 13.61
CA TYR A 34 -41.79 1.06 12.80
C TYR A 34 -40.42 1.15 13.51
N SER A 35 -40.37 1.05 14.84
CA SER A 35 -39.09 1.05 15.57
C SER A 35 -38.19 -0.13 15.17
N LYS A 36 -38.78 -1.32 14.95
CA LYS A 36 -38.05 -2.51 14.49
C LYS A 36 -37.54 -2.40 13.07
N ILE A 37 -38.20 -1.61 12.21
CA ILE A 37 -37.68 -1.29 10.87
C ILE A 37 -36.43 -0.43 11.00
N PHE A 38 -36.46 0.61 11.85
CA PHE A 38 -35.29 1.46 12.06
C PHE A 38 -34.14 0.69 12.71
N ASP A 39 -34.41 -0.19 13.67
CA ASP A 39 -33.40 -1.09 14.25
C ASP A 39 -32.80 -2.02 13.19
N TYR A 40 -33.64 -2.60 12.31
CA TYR A 40 -33.19 -3.44 11.20
C TYR A 40 -32.32 -2.65 10.22
N ILE A 41 -32.76 -1.49 9.75
CA ILE A 41 -32.00 -0.62 8.83
C ILE A 41 -30.67 -0.18 9.49
N SER A 42 -30.69 0.18 10.77
CA SER A 42 -29.48 0.59 11.52
C SER A 42 -28.52 -0.59 11.76
N SER A 43 -29.04 -1.81 11.81
CA SER A 43 -28.24 -3.04 11.91
C SER A 43 -27.60 -3.45 10.57
N VAL A 44 -28.15 -2.97 9.45
CA VAL A 44 -27.55 -3.11 8.13
C VAL A 44 -26.38 -2.14 8.06
N LYS A 45 -25.20 -2.59 8.50
CA LYS A 45 -23.94 -1.92 8.15
C LYS A 45 -23.85 -1.86 6.64
N GLU A 46 -23.97 -0.68 6.06
CA GLU A 46 -23.54 -0.49 4.68
C GLU A 46 -22.11 -0.99 4.56
N ALA A 47 -21.93 -2.04 3.77
CA ALA A 47 -20.61 -2.51 3.40
C ALA A 47 -20.03 -1.47 2.44
N ILE A 48 -19.47 -0.40 2.98
CA ILE A 48 -18.75 0.60 2.19
C ILE A 48 -17.68 -0.18 1.44
N SER A 49 -17.79 -0.18 0.11
CA SER A 49 -16.88 -0.96 -0.71
C SER A 49 -15.45 -0.44 -0.51
N ALA A 50 -14.45 -1.31 -0.64
CA ALA A 50 -13.04 -0.88 -0.55
C ALA A 50 -12.72 0.26 -1.54
N ARG A 51 -13.45 0.32 -2.66
CA ARG A 51 -13.39 1.39 -3.66
C ARG A 51 -13.88 2.73 -3.13
N GLU A 52 -14.99 2.75 -2.40
CA GLU A 52 -15.54 3.97 -1.80
C GLU A 52 -14.68 4.44 -0.63
N ILE A 53 -14.18 3.52 0.20
CA ILE A 53 -13.20 3.85 1.24
C ILE A 53 -11.95 4.48 0.61
N LYS A 54 -11.45 3.92 -0.50
CA LYS A 54 -10.33 4.49 -1.25
C LYS A 54 -10.67 5.89 -1.77
N ARG A 55 -11.84 6.06 -2.38
CA ARG A 55 -12.29 7.37 -2.90
C ARG A 55 -12.35 8.43 -1.80
N TYR A 56 -12.91 8.12 -0.63
CA TYR A 56 -12.96 9.05 0.49
C TYR A 56 -11.57 9.38 1.04
N LYS A 57 -10.65 8.41 1.06
CA LYS A 57 -9.26 8.66 1.41
C LYS A 57 -8.59 9.60 0.41
N ASP A 58 -8.73 9.34 -0.88
CA ASP A 58 -8.13 10.15 -1.95
C ASP A 58 -8.61 11.61 -1.84
N ILE A 59 -9.91 11.83 -1.60
CA ILE A 59 -10.48 13.16 -1.37
C ILE A 59 -9.86 13.86 -0.15
N VAL A 60 -9.72 13.15 0.97
CA VAL A 60 -9.11 13.71 2.19
C VAL A 60 -7.63 14.04 1.96
N TYR A 61 -6.91 13.19 1.23
CA TYR A 61 -5.52 13.43 0.84
C TYR A 61 -5.37 14.66 -0.05
N ASP A 62 -6.23 14.81 -1.06
CA ASP A 62 -6.20 15.96 -1.96
C ASP A 62 -6.46 17.26 -1.21
N ILE A 63 -7.38 17.26 -0.25
CA ILE A 63 -7.64 18.41 0.62
C ILE A 63 -6.38 18.76 1.42
N ILE A 64 -5.78 17.79 2.12
CA ILE A 64 -4.57 18.03 2.92
C ILE A 64 -3.42 18.54 2.05
N ALA A 65 -3.16 17.87 0.91
CA ALA A 65 -2.06 18.20 0.02
C ALA A 65 -2.20 19.59 -0.61
N ASN A 66 -3.42 20.03 -0.92
CA ASN A 66 -3.66 21.36 -1.47
C ASN A 66 -3.47 22.46 -0.43
N HIS A 67 -3.85 22.23 0.83
CA HIS A 67 -3.63 23.19 1.91
C HIS A 67 -2.13 23.27 2.30
N GLU A 68 -1.42 22.13 2.36
CA GLU A 68 0.03 22.12 2.63
C GLU A 68 0.84 22.85 1.54
N LYS A 69 0.45 22.73 0.26
CA LYS A 69 1.07 23.47 -0.85
C LYS A 69 0.91 24.98 -0.75
N ASN A 70 -0.16 25.44 -0.10
CA ASN A 70 -0.43 26.86 0.14
C ASN A 70 0.23 27.38 1.43
N GLY A 71 1.06 26.56 2.09
CA GLY A 71 1.75 26.91 3.33
C GLY A 71 0.86 26.82 4.58
N GLU A 72 -0.37 26.31 4.44
CA GLU A 72 -1.31 26.14 5.55
C GLU A 72 -1.10 24.77 6.20
N LYS A 73 -0.88 24.74 7.52
CA LYS A 73 -0.69 23.49 8.26
C LYS A 73 -2.05 22.89 8.61
N VAL A 74 -2.36 21.72 8.04
CA VAL A 74 -3.56 20.95 8.38
C VAL A 74 -3.28 20.02 9.55
N PHE A 75 -4.12 20.08 10.58
CA PHE A 75 -4.04 19.20 11.73
C PHE A 75 -5.21 18.24 11.72
N VAL A 76 -4.95 16.98 12.03
CA VAL A 76 -6.02 16.02 12.25
C VAL A 76 -5.94 15.50 13.68
N VAL A 77 -7.07 15.53 14.37
CA VAL A 77 -7.16 15.31 15.82
C VAL A 77 -8.35 14.45 16.14
N ASN A 78 -8.39 13.94 17.37
CA ASN A 78 -9.59 13.30 17.87
C ASN A 78 -10.73 14.33 17.88
N ALA A 79 -11.91 13.96 17.39
CA ALA A 79 -13.10 14.80 17.39
C ALA A 79 -13.45 15.35 18.79
N LEU A 80 -13.09 14.62 19.86
CA LEU A 80 -13.29 15.04 21.24
C LEU A 80 -12.35 16.17 21.69
N ASP A 81 -11.23 16.36 20.99
CA ASP A 81 -10.21 17.35 21.33
C ASP A 81 -10.21 18.57 20.39
N ILE A 82 -11.18 18.66 19.48
CA ILE A 82 -11.28 19.75 18.49
C ILE A 82 -11.36 21.14 19.16
N ASN A 83 -11.94 21.20 20.35
CA ASN A 83 -12.09 22.43 21.14
C ASN A 83 -10.76 22.92 21.76
N LYS A 84 -9.70 22.13 21.71
CA LYS A 84 -8.38 22.47 22.29
C LYS A 84 -7.42 23.07 21.26
N ILE A 85 -7.88 23.31 20.03
CA ILE A 85 -7.06 23.82 18.94
C ILE A 85 -7.46 25.24 18.59
N ASP A 86 -6.46 26.06 18.34
CA ASP A 86 -6.59 27.42 17.83
C ASP A 86 -7.44 27.44 16.55
N SER A 87 -8.52 28.22 16.56
CA SER A 87 -9.56 28.28 15.53
C SER A 87 -9.04 28.75 14.16
N ASN A 88 -7.82 29.29 14.11
CA ASN A 88 -7.17 29.78 12.89
C ASN A 88 -6.52 28.66 12.04
N LYS A 89 -6.80 27.38 12.34
CA LYS A 89 -6.23 26.22 11.66
C LYS A 89 -7.34 25.31 11.13
N MET A 90 -7.11 24.71 9.96
CA MET A 90 -8.00 23.67 9.45
C MET A 90 -7.81 22.39 10.26
N VAL A 91 -8.89 21.92 10.91
CA VAL A 91 -8.89 20.75 11.80
C VAL A 91 -9.86 19.69 11.30
N LEU A 92 -9.38 18.47 11.08
CA LEU A 92 -10.22 17.31 10.80
C LEU A 92 -10.38 16.45 12.06
N GLY A 93 -11.60 16.39 12.60
CA GLY A 93 -11.95 15.57 13.76
C GLY A 93 -12.34 14.15 13.37
N ILE A 94 -11.73 13.14 14.02
CA ILE A 94 -12.06 11.72 13.81
C ILE A 94 -12.53 11.06 15.11
N HIS A 95 -13.54 10.21 15.03
CA HIS A 95 -14.17 9.54 16.17
C HIS A 95 -13.21 8.57 16.91
N PRO A 96 -13.21 8.53 18.26
CA PRO A 96 -12.29 7.72 19.10
C PRO A 96 -12.36 6.20 18.87
N LYS A 97 -13.42 5.68 18.26
CA LYS A 97 -13.43 4.25 17.86
C LYS A 97 -12.40 3.89 16.78
N TYR A 98 -11.78 4.90 16.14
CA TYR A 98 -10.71 4.76 15.16
C TYR A 98 -9.33 5.19 15.72
N ASP A 99 -9.21 5.49 17.03
CA ASP A 99 -8.08 6.25 17.64
C ASP A 99 -6.72 5.55 17.63
N GLU A 100 -6.63 4.22 17.66
CA GLU A 100 -5.32 3.57 17.86
C GLU A 100 -4.39 3.60 16.62
N THR A 101 -4.82 4.18 15.49
CA THR A 101 -4.12 4.04 14.19
C THR A 101 -3.78 5.34 13.48
N LEU A 102 -4.10 6.49 14.05
CA LEU A 102 -4.01 7.77 13.35
C LEU A 102 -2.76 8.64 13.62
N PRO A 103 -1.94 8.46 14.68
CA PRO A 103 -0.61 9.09 14.71
C PRO A 103 0.32 8.55 13.61
N THR A 104 0.10 7.32 13.14
CA THR A 104 0.80 6.65 12.04
C THR A 104 0.30 7.06 10.64
N ARG A 105 -0.17 8.30 10.47
CA ARG A 105 -0.98 8.77 9.32
C ARG A 105 -0.34 8.66 7.93
N GLY A 106 0.98 8.51 7.80
CA GLY A 106 1.63 8.14 6.53
C GLY A 106 1.61 6.63 6.22
N LEU A 107 1.54 5.77 7.24
CA LEU A 107 1.67 4.32 7.11
C LEU A 107 0.36 3.59 6.85
N VAL A 108 -0.79 4.14 7.27
CA VAL A 108 -2.10 3.48 7.08
C VAL A 108 -2.52 3.43 5.60
N GLY A 109 -1.95 4.32 4.78
CA GLY A 109 -2.08 4.33 3.31
C GLY A 109 -0.83 3.86 2.56
N LEU A 110 0.32 3.69 3.24
CA LEU A 110 1.52 3.18 2.61
C LEU A 110 1.26 1.76 2.13
N ASP A 111 1.28 1.55 0.82
CA ASP A 111 1.33 0.23 0.24
C ASP A 111 2.77 -0.11 -0.18
N THR A 112 3.02 -1.38 -0.46
CA THR A 112 4.35 -1.83 -0.87
C THR A 112 4.82 -1.12 -2.13
N VAL A 113 3.94 -0.85 -3.09
CA VAL A 113 4.28 -0.23 -4.38
C VAL A 113 4.72 1.21 -4.17
N THR A 114 3.98 1.99 -3.38
CA THR A 114 4.36 3.33 -2.95
C THR A 114 5.71 3.30 -2.26
N PHE A 115 5.92 2.40 -1.29
CA PHE A 115 7.20 2.36 -0.60
C PHE A 115 8.38 1.96 -1.50
N ILE A 116 8.17 1.06 -2.45
CA ILE A 116 9.18 0.69 -3.45
C ILE A 116 9.53 1.89 -4.35
N GLU A 117 8.54 2.70 -4.75
CA GLU A 117 8.79 3.95 -5.47
C GLU A 117 9.59 4.95 -4.60
N HIS A 118 9.24 5.10 -3.33
CA HIS A 118 10.00 5.94 -2.39
C HIS A 118 11.46 5.49 -2.25
N ALA A 119 11.70 4.18 -2.15
CA ALA A 119 13.05 3.60 -2.09
C ALA A 119 13.83 3.81 -3.40
N LEU A 120 13.17 3.76 -4.56
CA LEU A 120 13.80 4.03 -5.86
C LEU A 120 14.33 5.47 -5.96
N TYR A 121 13.57 6.44 -5.44
CA TYR A 121 13.92 7.86 -5.49
C TYR A 121 14.65 8.37 -4.25
N ASN A 122 14.93 7.53 -3.26
CA ASN A 122 15.45 7.93 -1.94
C ASN A 122 14.65 9.10 -1.30
N ASN A 123 13.32 9.08 -1.46
CA ASN A 123 12.48 10.18 -0.99
C ASN A 123 11.93 9.86 0.41
N SER A 124 12.70 10.10 1.47
CA SER A 124 12.33 9.73 2.85
C SER A 124 11.59 10.85 3.59
N THR A 125 10.32 11.06 3.25
CA THR A 125 9.42 11.87 4.09
C THR A 125 8.91 11.11 5.33
N ILE A 126 9.15 9.79 5.38
CA ILE A 126 8.67 8.87 6.43
C ILE A 126 9.86 8.36 7.24
N LYS A 127 9.70 8.29 8.57
CA LYS A 127 10.71 7.69 9.48
C LYS A 127 10.78 6.18 9.27
N PHE A 128 11.99 5.64 9.13
CA PHE A 128 12.22 4.23 8.85
C PHE A 128 11.81 3.32 10.01
N GLU A 129 11.96 3.80 11.24
CA GLU A 129 11.55 3.10 12.46
C GLU A 129 10.04 2.85 12.50
N ASP A 130 9.23 3.80 12.03
CA ASP A 130 7.78 3.65 11.97
C ASP A 130 7.40 2.55 10.95
N ILE A 131 8.12 2.48 9.83
CA ILE A 131 7.92 1.45 8.81
C ILE A 131 8.29 0.07 9.36
N ALA A 132 9.46 -0.03 9.98
CA ALA A 132 10.01 -1.26 10.53
C ALA A 132 9.22 -1.79 11.73
N GLY A 133 8.82 -0.91 12.66
CA GLY A 133 8.19 -1.27 13.93
C GLY A 133 6.67 -1.33 13.88
N VAL A 134 6.01 -0.57 13.01
CA VAL A 134 4.55 -0.48 12.98
C VAL A 134 3.95 -1.06 11.71
N TRP A 135 4.39 -0.60 10.54
CA TRP A 135 3.80 -1.04 9.27
C TRP A 135 4.12 -2.49 8.97
N ALA A 136 5.41 -2.86 9.05
CA ALA A 136 5.88 -4.20 8.71
C ALA A 136 5.24 -5.27 9.61
N GLU A 137 5.14 -5.01 10.91
CA GLU A 137 4.51 -5.94 11.86
C GLU A 137 3.03 -6.18 11.59
N LYS A 138 2.33 -5.22 10.98
CA LYS A 138 0.92 -5.39 10.63
C LYS A 138 0.77 -6.07 9.27
N ARG A 139 1.57 -5.71 8.27
CA ARG A 139 1.26 -5.97 6.85
C ARG A 139 2.28 -6.80 6.07
N LEU A 140 3.52 -6.91 6.56
CA LEU A 140 4.59 -7.56 5.79
C LEU A 140 4.51 -9.08 5.92
N SER A 141 4.49 -9.79 4.78
CA SER A 141 4.61 -11.25 4.74
C SER A 141 6.05 -11.66 4.44
N LYS A 142 6.44 -12.90 4.81
CA LYS A 142 7.81 -13.41 4.64
C LYS A 142 8.30 -13.40 3.17
N THR A 143 7.39 -13.61 2.22
CA THR A 143 7.74 -13.79 0.79
C THR A 143 7.66 -12.50 -0.03
N HIS A 144 7.12 -11.43 0.55
CA HIS A 144 6.91 -10.15 -0.12
C HIS A 144 8.24 -9.48 -0.47
N TYR A 145 8.41 -9.02 -1.71
CA TYR A 145 9.53 -8.16 -2.07
C TYR A 145 9.32 -6.78 -1.48
N PHE A 146 10.03 -6.49 -0.39
CA PHE A 146 9.99 -5.23 0.32
C PHE A 146 11.44 -4.76 0.61
N PRO A 147 11.76 -3.45 0.45
CA PRO A 147 13.11 -2.90 0.61
C PRO A 147 13.65 -2.91 2.06
N THR A 148 13.83 -4.09 2.65
CA THR A 148 14.29 -4.25 4.04
C THR A 148 15.75 -3.84 4.23
N TYR A 149 16.62 -3.98 3.22
CA TYR A 149 17.99 -3.45 3.34
C TYR A 149 18.00 -1.93 3.37
N TYR A 150 17.20 -1.28 2.52
CA TYR A 150 17.04 0.17 2.53
C TYR A 150 16.58 0.69 3.89
N ILE A 151 15.58 0.04 4.51
CA ILE A 151 15.13 0.40 5.86
C ILE A 151 16.23 0.16 6.89
N LYS A 152 16.85 -1.04 6.90
CA LYS A 152 17.89 -1.40 7.87
C LYS A 152 19.07 -0.43 7.86
N ASN A 153 19.46 0.07 6.69
CA ASN A 153 20.57 1.00 6.54
C ASN A 153 20.24 2.43 6.99
N ASN A 154 18.95 2.78 7.16
CA ASN A 154 18.52 4.12 7.50
C ASN A 154 17.78 4.22 8.85
N VAL A 155 17.59 3.11 9.57
CA VAL A 155 17.15 3.17 10.98
C VAL A 155 18.32 3.46 11.90
N THR A 156 18.01 4.06 13.04
CA THR A 156 18.98 4.34 14.11
C THR A 156 19.61 3.05 14.62
N ASN A 157 20.92 3.10 14.89
CA ASN A 157 21.66 1.97 15.47
C ASN A 157 21.01 1.49 16.78
N GLY A 158 20.85 0.17 16.91
CA GLY A 158 20.22 -0.44 18.09
C GLY A 158 18.68 -0.49 18.04
N PHE A 159 18.06 -0.06 16.94
CA PHE A 159 16.62 -0.23 16.76
C PHE A 159 16.20 -1.71 16.83
N ASN A 160 15.17 -2.01 17.62
CA ASN A 160 14.63 -3.35 17.74
C ASN A 160 13.57 -3.61 16.67
N PHE A 161 13.93 -4.40 15.66
CA PHE A 161 13.02 -4.78 14.60
C PHE A 161 11.95 -5.76 15.09
N GLY A 162 10.73 -5.59 14.61
CA GLY A 162 9.67 -6.54 14.90
C GLY A 162 9.84 -7.90 14.20
N ALA A 163 9.09 -8.90 14.66
CA ALA A 163 9.24 -10.29 14.24
C ALA A 163 8.91 -10.52 12.76
N LYS A 164 7.89 -9.85 12.20
CA LYS A 164 7.56 -10.00 10.77
C LYS A 164 8.59 -9.33 9.89
N TYR A 165 9.11 -8.19 10.31
CA TYR A 165 10.22 -7.53 9.60
C TYR A 165 11.44 -8.45 9.54
N ILE A 166 11.89 -8.98 10.68
CA ILE A 166 13.02 -9.91 10.77
C ILE A 166 12.78 -11.13 9.86
N ALA A 167 11.60 -11.74 9.94
CA ALA A 167 11.29 -12.91 9.13
C ALA A 167 11.26 -12.63 7.62
N ASN A 168 10.87 -11.43 7.19
CA ASN A 168 10.99 -11.02 5.78
C ASN A 168 12.45 -10.76 5.39
N TYR A 169 13.21 -10.04 6.23
CA TYR A 169 14.63 -9.78 6.02
C TYR A 169 15.41 -11.08 5.83
N ASP A 170 15.23 -12.07 6.71
CA ASP A 170 15.92 -13.36 6.63
C ASP A 170 15.55 -14.13 5.35
N ALA A 171 14.29 -14.02 4.90
CA ALA A 171 13.85 -14.62 3.65
C ALA A 171 14.49 -13.93 2.43
N MET A 172 14.64 -12.60 2.46
CA MET A 172 15.37 -11.85 1.42
C MET A 172 16.86 -12.18 1.43
N GLU A 173 17.48 -12.35 2.60
CA GLU A 173 18.91 -12.71 2.72
C GLU A 173 19.18 -14.11 2.15
N LYS A 174 18.32 -15.09 2.44
CA LYS A 174 18.41 -16.43 1.83
C LYS A 174 18.37 -16.36 0.30
N ARG A 175 17.41 -15.62 -0.26
CA ARG A 175 17.27 -15.43 -1.71
C ARG A 175 18.49 -14.73 -2.30
N TYR A 176 19.04 -13.72 -1.61
CA TYR A 176 20.23 -13.02 -2.05
C TYR A 176 21.46 -13.94 -2.13
N ILE A 177 21.65 -14.84 -1.15
CA ILE A 177 22.74 -15.81 -1.17
C ILE A 177 22.65 -16.72 -2.40
N GLU A 178 21.45 -17.18 -2.75
CA GLU A 178 21.21 -17.99 -3.96
C GLU A 178 21.50 -17.19 -5.24
N LEU A 179 21.07 -15.93 -5.31
CA LEU A 179 21.38 -15.03 -6.42
C LEU A 179 22.89 -14.80 -6.56
N LYS A 180 23.60 -14.59 -5.45
CA LYS A 180 25.05 -14.41 -5.45
C LYS A 180 25.78 -15.66 -5.96
N LYS A 181 25.34 -16.85 -5.55
CA LYS A 181 25.87 -18.12 -6.08
C LYS A 181 25.62 -18.24 -7.60
N LYS A 182 24.41 -17.90 -8.06
CA LYS A 182 24.08 -17.89 -9.49
C LYS A 182 24.96 -16.90 -10.26
N ALA A 183 25.17 -15.70 -9.71
CA ALA A 183 25.97 -14.65 -10.34
C ALA A 183 27.44 -15.04 -10.46
N GLY A 184 28.01 -15.70 -9.42
CA GLY A 184 29.38 -16.20 -9.44
C GLY A 184 29.66 -17.34 -10.42
N ASN A 185 28.59 -18.00 -10.91
CA ASN A 185 28.69 -19.10 -11.89
C ASN A 185 28.40 -18.65 -13.33
N LEU A 186 28.27 -17.35 -13.60
CA LEU A 186 28.04 -16.85 -14.96
C LEU A 186 29.32 -17.00 -15.81
N SER A 187 29.17 -17.47 -17.04
CA SER A 187 30.25 -17.44 -18.03
C SER A 187 30.51 -16.01 -18.50
N GLN A 188 31.73 -15.73 -18.95
CA GLN A 188 32.09 -14.42 -19.47
C GLN A 188 31.19 -14.00 -20.66
N GLU A 189 30.82 -14.95 -21.53
CA GLU A 189 29.88 -14.73 -22.64
C GLU A 189 28.51 -14.23 -22.15
N LYS A 190 27.97 -14.83 -21.07
CA LYS A 190 26.69 -14.40 -20.50
C LYS A 190 26.79 -13.03 -19.85
N ILE A 191 27.91 -12.74 -19.19
CA ILE A 191 28.16 -11.41 -18.60
C ILE A 191 28.14 -10.36 -19.70
N THR A 192 28.89 -10.58 -20.79
CA THR A 192 28.93 -9.67 -21.93
C THR A 192 27.54 -9.47 -22.56
N GLN A 193 26.77 -10.56 -22.73
CA GLN A 193 25.40 -10.46 -23.23
C GLN A 193 24.51 -9.61 -22.32
N TYR A 194 24.61 -9.80 -21.00
CA TYR A 194 23.79 -9.05 -20.05
C TYR A 194 24.18 -7.57 -20.02
N GLU A 195 25.47 -7.24 -20.14
CA GLU A 195 25.94 -5.85 -20.25
C GLU A 195 25.39 -5.17 -21.51
N GLN A 196 25.35 -5.89 -22.65
CA GLN A 196 24.72 -5.41 -23.88
C GLN A 196 23.22 -5.17 -23.68
N ASP A 197 22.49 -6.16 -23.15
CA ASP A 197 21.05 -6.04 -22.88
C ASP A 197 20.76 -4.87 -21.93
N TYR A 198 21.58 -4.68 -20.88
CA TYR A 198 21.46 -3.58 -19.93
C TYR A 198 21.60 -2.22 -20.61
N ASN A 199 22.65 -2.03 -21.40
CA ASN A 199 22.93 -0.78 -22.11
C ASN A 199 21.87 -0.46 -23.17
N ASP A 200 21.39 -1.48 -23.90
CA ASP A 200 20.41 -1.31 -24.97
C ASP A 200 18.97 -1.13 -24.47
N SER A 201 18.66 -1.67 -23.30
CA SER A 201 17.28 -1.73 -22.79
C SER A 201 16.66 -0.37 -22.49
N VAL A 202 17.49 0.63 -22.16
CA VAL A 202 17.02 2.02 -22.06
C VAL A 202 16.57 2.50 -23.43
N LEU A 203 17.26 2.18 -24.52
CA LEU A 203 16.94 2.66 -25.86
C LEU A 203 15.77 1.90 -26.50
N LYS A 204 15.63 0.59 -26.24
CA LYS A 204 14.59 -0.27 -26.84
C LYS A 204 14.00 -1.27 -25.84
N PRO A 205 13.15 -0.83 -24.89
CA PRO A 205 12.52 -1.74 -23.94
C PRO A 205 11.52 -2.67 -24.66
N THR A 206 11.86 -3.95 -24.81
CA THR A 206 10.95 -4.94 -25.42
C THR A 206 9.94 -5.48 -24.40
N LYS A 207 8.71 -5.76 -24.85
CA LYS A 207 7.61 -6.21 -23.97
C LYS A 207 7.81 -7.60 -23.39
N ASP A 208 8.51 -8.49 -24.10
CA ASP A 208 8.45 -9.95 -23.85
C ASP A 208 9.49 -10.47 -22.84
N LYS A 209 10.45 -9.65 -22.40
CA LYS A 209 11.55 -10.10 -21.51
C LYS A 209 11.80 -9.18 -20.30
N LYS A 210 10.76 -8.51 -19.80
CA LYS A 210 10.88 -7.52 -18.71
C LYS A 210 11.47 -8.13 -17.42
N ASP A 211 10.92 -9.25 -16.94
CA ASP A 211 11.45 -9.93 -15.73
C ASP A 211 12.88 -10.44 -15.92
N VAL A 212 13.17 -11.02 -17.08
CA VAL A 212 14.50 -11.57 -17.41
C VAL A 212 15.54 -10.46 -17.45
N LEU A 213 15.21 -9.32 -18.06
CA LEU A 213 16.07 -8.14 -18.10
C LEU A 213 16.42 -7.68 -16.68
N PHE A 214 15.42 -7.46 -15.83
CA PHE A 214 15.66 -7.01 -14.46
C PHE A 214 16.46 -8.03 -13.65
N HIS A 215 16.14 -9.33 -13.79
CA HIS A 215 16.91 -10.40 -13.16
C HIS A 215 18.38 -10.37 -13.59
N ASN A 216 18.66 -10.29 -14.89
CA ASN A 216 20.02 -10.28 -15.42
C ASN A 216 20.79 -9.02 -15.00
N SER A 217 20.12 -7.87 -15.04
CA SER A 217 20.69 -6.58 -14.61
C SER A 217 21.04 -6.60 -13.11
N LEU A 218 20.21 -7.23 -12.27
CA LEU A 218 20.52 -7.45 -10.87
C LEU A 218 21.76 -8.33 -10.67
N LEU A 219 21.95 -9.36 -11.51
CA LEU A 219 23.17 -10.18 -11.43
C LEU A 219 24.41 -9.35 -11.74
N LEU A 220 24.36 -8.42 -12.70
CA LEU A 220 25.45 -7.49 -13.01
C LEU A 220 25.80 -6.60 -11.81
N LEU A 221 24.79 -6.08 -11.10
CA LEU A 221 25.00 -5.34 -9.85
C LEU A 221 25.74 -6.20 -8.81
N ILE A 222 25.30 -7.45 -8.62
CA ILE A 222 25.87 -8.37 -7.63
C ILE A 222 27.35 -8.67 -7.91
N ILE A 223 27.73 -8.86 -9.17
CA ILE A 223 29.13 -9.06 -9.58
C ILE A 223 29.90 -7.76 -9.81
N LYS A 224 29.31 -6.61 -9.44
CA LYS A 224 29.93 -5.28 -9.51
C LYS A 224 30.36 -4.85 -10.92
N LYS A 225 29.63 -5.30 -11.95
CA LYS A 225 29.79 -4.80 -13.32
C LYS A 225 29.10 -3.47 -13.55
N VAL A 226 28.10 -3.16 -12.72
CA VAL A 226 27.43 -1.86 -12.68
C VAL A 226 27.51 -1.32 -11.24
N SER A 227 27.70 0.00 -11.09
CA SER A 227 27.68 0.64 -9.78
C SER A 227 26.26 0.72 -9.21
N LYS A 228 26.12 0.94 -7.91
CA LYS A 228 24.79 1.12 -7.29
C LYS A 228 24.06 2.35 -7.84
N ASP A 229 24.79 3.43 -8.11
CA ASP A 229 24.20 4.68 -8.59
C ASP A 229 23.75 4.54 -10.05
N ASP A 230 24.60 3.97 -10.92
CA ASP A 230 24.22 3.69 -12.32
C ASP A 230 23.02 2.73 -12.38
N PHE A 231 23.00 1.72 -11.52
CA PHE A 231 21.89 0.77 -11.45
C PHE A 231 20.60 1.44 -10.97
N ARG A 232 20.67 2.33 -9.97
CA ARG A 232 19.52 3.10 -9.49
C ARG A 232 18.98 3.99 -10.61
N ASP A 233 19.85 4.68 -11.35
CA ASP A 233 19.43 5.57 -12.43
C ASP A 233 18.84 4.80 -13.60
N PHE A 234 19.39 3.63 -13.95
CA PHE A 234 18.76 2.70 -14.87
C PHE A 234 17.33 2.33 -14.45
N LEU A 235 17.11 1.94 -13.19
CA LEU A 235 15.77 1.60 -12.70
C LEU A 235 14.81 2.80 -12.74
N LYS A 236 15.29 4.02 -12.44
CA LYS A 236 14.49 5.25 -12.56
C LYS A 236 14.09 5.50 -14.01
N GLU A 237 15.02 5.38 -14.97
CA GLU A 237 14.73 5.57 -16.39
C GLU A 237 13.74 4.54 -16.92
N MET A 238 13.91 3.26 -16.55
CA MET A 238 12.95 2.21 -16.89
C MET A 238 11.55 2.53 -16.33
N TYR A 239 11.47 2.93 -15.05
CA TYR A 239 10.21 3.30 -14.42
C TYR A 239 9.56 4.54 -15.02
N LYS A 240 10.34 5.55 -15.43
CA LYS A 240 9.83 6.72 -16.16
C LYS A 240 9.19 6.32 -17.49
N LYS A 241 9.79 5.38 -18.23
CA LYS A 241 9.26 4.90 -19.52
C LYS A 241 8.02 4.04 -19.37
N ASN A 242 7.93 3.24 -18.31
CA ASN A 242 6.74 2.47 -18.03
C ASN A 242 6.51 2.30 -16.51
N LYS A 243 5.52 3.04 -16.01
CA LYS A 243 5.12 3.02 -14.61
C LYS A 243 4.60 1.65 -14.14
N GLU A 244 4.15 0.79 -15.04
CA GLU A 244 3.70 -0.56 -14.68
C GLU A 244 4.84 -1.48 -14.21
N TYR A 245 6.11 -1.13 -14.49
CA TYR A 245 7.25 -1.91 -13.99
C TYR A 245 7.28 -2.00 -12.47
N ILE A 246 6.72 -1.04 -11.74
CA ILE A 246 6.65 -1.11 -10.28
C ILE A 246 5.87 -2.33 -9.79
N ASN A 247 5.01 -2.93 -10.62
CA ASN A 247 4.27 -4.15 -10.31
C ASN A 247 5.02 -5.44 -10.71
N ASN A 248 6.07 -5.33 -11.51
CA ASN A 248 6.87 -6.44 -12.00
C ASN A 248 7.77 -7.03 -10.89
N SER A 249 7.82 -8.36 -10.77
CA SER A 249 8.56 -9.03 -9.70
C SER A 249 10.06 -8.85 -9.81
N GLY A 250 10.62 -8.91 -11.02
CA GLY A 250 12.05 -8.64 -11.26
C GLY A 250 12.43 -7.19 -10.92
N PHE A 251 11.59 -6.22 -11.27
CA PHE A 251 11.81 -4.81 -10.93
C PHE A 251 11.80 -4.57 -9.42
N LYS A 252 10.80 -5.12 -8.71
CA LYS A 252 10.73 -5.05 -7.24
C LYS A 252 11.97 -5.65 -6.58
N GLN A 253 12.44 -6.80 -7.08
CA GLN A 253 13.67 -7.44 -6.59
C GLN A 253 14.88 -6.50 -6.74
N CYS A 254 15.04 -5.85 -7.89
CA CYS A 254 16.14 -4.93 -8.13
C CYS A 254 16.18 -3.83 -7.06
N ILE A 255 15.03 -3.22 -6.76
CA ILE A 255 14.93 -2.17 -5.73
C ILE A 255 15.19 -2.74 -4.33
N CYS A 256 14.67 -3.93 -4.03
CA CYS A 256 14.88 -4.54 -2.71
C CYS A 256 16.36 -4.79 -2.42
N TYR A 257 17.13 -5.24 -3.41
CA TYR A 257 18.55 -5.57 -3.25
C TYR A 257 19.51 -4.43 -3.60
N LEU A 258 19.01 -3.28 -4.07
CA LEU A 258 19.82 -2.12 -4.46
C LEU A 258 20.74 -1.64 -3.31
N ASP A 259 20.16 -1.56 -2.11
CA ASP A 259 20.85 -1.10 -0.90
C ASP A 259 21.45 -2.25 -0.08
N ARG A 260 21.55 -3.46 -0.64
CA ARG A 260 22.21 -4.59 0.04
C ARG A 260 23.72 -4.41 0.18
#